data_AF-A0A813NUF3-F1
#
_entry.id   AF-A0A813NUF3-F1
#
_cell.length_a   1.000
_cell.length_b   1.000
_cell.length_c   1.000
_cell.angle_alpha   90.00
_cell.angle_beta   90.00
_cell.angle_gamma   90.00
#
_symmetry.space_group_name_H-M   'P 1'
#
loop_
_entity.id
_entity.type
_entity.pdbx_description
1 polymer ?
#
loop_
_entity_poly.entity_id
_entity_poly.type
_entity_poly.pdbx_seq_one_letter_code
_entity_poly.pdbx_strand_id
1 'polypeptide(L)'
;MDVAAMGYRADVLYNCATTSNCRNVANGVGWYYSDVYSWGFANGTDSVTRSSCDTSSTNPGYRLCWYTQNNAGYRCGSAIISNTNYEKVIYHSN
;
A
#
# COMPACT_ATOMS: atom_id res chain seq x y z
N MET A 1 -4.01 15.52 0.99
CA MET A 1 -4.73 14.70 -0.01
C MET A 1 -4.73 13.32 0.56
N ASP A 2 -5.91 12.74 0.68
CA ASP A 2 -6.11 11.62 1.59
C ASP A 2 -6.69 10.48 0.75
N VAL A 3 -6.02 9.33 0.79
CA VAL A 3 -6.50 8.10 0.17
C VAL A 3 -6.68 7.08 1.28
N ALA A 4 -7.80 6.38 1.26
CA ALA A 4 -8.15 5.38 2.27
C ALA A 4 -8.75 4.16 1.60
N ALA A 5 -8.56 3.02 2.25
CA ALA A 5 -9.18 1.75 1.91
C ALA A 5 -9.47 0.99 3.21
N MET A 6 -10.42 0.07 3.17
CA MET A 6 -10.81 -0.76 4.32
C MET A 6 -10.97 -2.20 3.88
N GLY A 7 -10.56 -3.13 4.73
CA GLY A 7 -10.69 -4.56 4.51
C GLY A 7 -10.56 -5.32 5.83
N TYR A 8 -10.87 -6.62 5.81
CA TYR A 8 -10.63 -7.45 6.97
C TYR A 8 -9.14 -7.53 7.28
N ARG A 9 -8.78 -7.62 8.56
CA ARG A 9 -7.37 -7.68 8.99
C ARG A 9 -6.58 -8.78 8.26
N ALA A 10 -7.21 -9.94 8.04
CA ALA A 10 -6.59 -11.05 7.32
C ALA A 10 -6.27 -10.71 5.86
N ASP A 11 -7.12 -9.91 5.20
CA ASP A 11 -6.91 -9.49 3.82
C ASP A 11 -5.84 -8.41 3.70
N VAL A 12 -5.92 -7.42 4.59
CA VAL A 12 -5.01 -6.26 4.64
C VAL A 12 -3.58 -6.68 4.96
N LEU A 13 -3.42 -7.70 5.82
CA LEU A 13 -2.13 -8.21 6.27
C LEU A 13 -1.73 -9.52 5.58
N TYR A 14 -2.34 -9.84 4.43
CA TYR A 14 -1.88 -10.97 3.63
C TYR A 14 -0.40 -10.77 3.24
N ASN A 15 0.46 -11.69 3.70
CA ASN A 15 1.90 -11.53 3.55
C ASN A 15 2.34 -11.86 2.12
N CYS A 16 2.77 -10.83 1.41
CA CYS A 16 3.31 -10.90 0.06
C CYS A 16 4.84 -11.07 0.00
N ALA A 17 5.51 -11.17 1.16
CA ALA A 17 6.96 -11.21 1.27
C ALA A 17 7.61 -10.13 0.36
N THR A 18 8.62 -10.51 -0.41
CA THR A 18 9.33 -9.64 -1.37
C THR A 18 8.84 -9.81 -2.81
N THR A 19 7.75 -10.56 -3.05
CA THR A 19 7.19 -10.74 -4.40
C THR A 19 6.66 -9.42 -4.94
N SER A 20 7.22 -8.97 -6.06
CA SER A 20 7.01 -7.61 -6.59
C SER A 20 5.58 -7.33 -7.05
N ASN A 21 4.91 -8.32 -7.64
CA ASN A 21 3.55 -8.19 -8.18
C ASN A 21 2.47 -8.80 -7.28
N CYS A 22 2.82 -9.26 -6.07
CA CYS A 22 1.84 -9.85 -5.16
C CYS A 22 0.87 -8.77 -4.63
N ARG A 23 -0.42 -9.05 -4.76
CA ARG A 23 -1.50 -8.36 -4.05
C ARG A 23 -2.60 -9.37 -3.70
N ASN A 24 -3.19 -9.26 -2.53
CA ASN A 24 -4.43 -9.92 -2.16
C ASN A 24 -5.61 -9.02 -2.55
N VAL A 25 -6.51 -9.50 -3.39
CA VAL A 25 -7.68 -8.72 -3.84
C VAL A 25 -8.87 -9.07 -2.96
N ALA A 26 -9.36 -8.08 -2.21
CA ALA A 26 -10.55 -8.21 -1.38
C ALA A 26 -11.32 -6.89 -1.39
N ASN A 27 -12.66 -6.98 -1.48
CA ASN A 27 -13.56 -5.82 -1.50
C ASN A 27 -13.17 -4.73 -2.53
N GLY A 28 -12.67 -5.14 -3.70
CA GLY A 28 -12.26 -4.22 -4.76
C GLY A 28 -10.94 -3.48 -4.51
N VAL A 29 -10.16 -3.90 -3.50
CA VAL A 29 -8.85 -3.31 -3.15
C VAL A 29 -7.77 -4.37 -3.29
N GLY A 30 -6.66 -4.00 -3.90
CA GLY A 30 -5.46 -4.83 -4.00
C GLY A 30 -4.50 -4.54 -2.85
N TRP A 31 -4.59 -5.31 -1.77
CA TRP A 31 -3.75 -5.18 -0.58
C TRP A 31 -2.39 -5.84 -0.79
N TYR A 32 -1.33 -5.24 -0.30
CA TYR A 32 -0.04 -5.90 -0.19
C TYR A 32 0.60 -5.53 1.13
N TYR A 33 1.12 -6.53 1.82
CA TYR A 33 1.81 -6.35 3.09
C TYR A 33 3.04 -7.24 3.13
N SER A 34 4.08 -6.78 3.81
CA SER A 34 5.26 -7.55 4.20
C SER A 34 5.97 -6.74 5.28
N ASP A 35 6.38 -7.39 6.35
CA ASP A 35 7.20 -6.79 7.42
C ASP A 35 8.58 -6.35 6.92
N VAL A 36 9.10 -6.99 5.88
CA VAL A 36 10.44 -6.74 5.33
C VAL A 36 10.47 -5.96 4.01
N TYR A 37 9.35 -5.38 3.57
CA TYR A 37 9.31 -4.73 2.25
C TYR A 37 8.45 -3.46 2.22
N SER A 38 7.15 -3.62 2.03
CA SER A 38 6.21 -2.50 1.93
C SER A 38 4.81 -2.94 2.30
N TRP A 39 4.04 -1.96 2.76
CA TRP A 39 2.61 -2.08 3.00
C TRP A 39 1.88 -0.98 2.23
N GLY A 40 0.73 -1.33 1.68
CA GLY A 40 -0.12 -0.41 0.97
C GLY A 40 -1.26 -1.09 0.25
N PHE A 41 -1.85 -0.35 -0.66
CA PHE A 41 -2.94 -0.84 -1.50
C PHE A 41 -2.96 -0.13 -2.85
N ALA A 42 -3.63 -0.76 -3.82
CA ALA A 42 -4.02 -0.20 -5.09
C ALA A 42 -5.49 -0.51 -5.40
N ASN A 43 -6.02 0.03 -6.49
CA ASN A 43 -7.31 -0.41 -7.02
C ASN A 43 -7.27 -1.94 -7.26
N GLY A 44 -8.35 -2.64 -6.91
CA GLY A 44 -8.42 -4.10 -6.95
C GLY A 44 -8.21 -4.74 -8.32
N THR A 45 -8.36 -4.00 -9.42
CA THR A 45 -8.05 -4.50 -10.77
C THR A 45 -6.61 -4.26 -11.20
N ASP A 46 -5.90 -3.37 -10.51
CA ASP A 46 -4.60 -2.90 -10.96
C ASP A 46 -3.46 -3.79 -10.48
N SER A 47 -2.49 -4.00 -11.36
CA SER A 47 -1.20 -4.56 -10.97
C SER A 47 -0.42 -3.61 -10.06
N VAL A 48 0.42 -4.20 -9.22
CA VAL A 48 1.41 -3.50 -8.39
C VAL A 48 2.80 -3.86 -8.87
N THR A 49 3.74 -2.93 -8.72
CA THR A 49 5.16 -3.18 -9.01
C THR A 49 5.97 -2.73 -7.80
N ARG A 50 6.14 -3.64 -6.85
CA ARG A 50 6.86 -3.34 -5.60
C ARG A 50 8.37 -3.47 -5.84
N SER A 51 9.06 -2.32 -5.85
CA SER A 51 10.51 -2.18 -5.79
C SER A 51 10.86 -1.41 -4.52
N SER A 52 10.75 -2.08 -3.38
CA SER A 52 10.69 -1.50 -2.02
C SER A 52 9.44 -0.67 -1.73
N CYS A 53 8.72 -0.18 -2.76
CA CYS A 53 7.33 0.25 -2.70
C CYS A 53 6.67 0.10 -4.07
N ASP A 54 5.35 0.20 -4.16
CA ASP A 54 4.59 0.16 -5.42
C ASP A 54 4.88 1.40 -6.28
N THR A 55 5.61 1.18 -7.38
CA THR A 55 6.01 2.22 -8.34
C THR A 55 5.06 2.36 -9.52
N SER A 56 4.05 1.49 -9.64
CA SER A 56 3.09 1.54 -10.76
C SER A 56 2.37 2.89 -10.84
N SER A 57 2.10 3.38 -12.04
CA SER A 57 1.43 4.67 -12.28
C SER A 57 -0.02 4.54 -12.75
N THR A 58 -0.54 3.32 -12.88
CA THR A 58 -1.94 3.08 -13.28
C THR A 58 -2.88 3.54 -12.16
N ASN A 59 -3.87 4.37 -12.48
CA ASN A 59 -4.83 4.93 -11.52
C ASN A 59 -4.20 5.41 -10.19
N PRO A 60 -3.22 6.34 -10.25
CA PRO A 60 -2.35 6.61 -9.11
C PRO A 60 -3.12 7.22 -7.93
N GLY A 61 -4.26 7.87 -8.18
CA GLY A 61 -5.16 8.39 -7.14
C GLY A 61 -5.74 7.34 -6.18
N TYR A 62 -5.70 6.06 -6.52
CA TYR A 62 -6.20 4.95 -5.69
C TYR A 62 -5.08 4.12 -5.05
N ARG A 63 -3.90 4.71 -4.85
CA ARG A 63 -2.73 3.98 -4.34
C ARG A 63 -2.16 4.60 -3.08
N LEU A 64 -1.73 3.78 -2.13
CA LEU A 64 -0.98 4.18 -0.95
C LEU A 64 0.19 3.23 -0.79
N CYS A 65 1.39 3.73 -0.51
CA CYS A 65 2.53 2.86 -0.25
C CYS A 65 3.52 3.46 0.75
N TRP A 66 3.99 2.63 1.67
CA TRP A 66 5.10 2.96 2.54
C TRP A 66 6.01 1.75 2.79
N TYR A 67 7.25 2.06 3.12
CA TYR A 67 8.24 1.08 3.56
C TYR A 67 7.88 0.58 4.96
N THR A 68 8.07 -0.71 5.21
CA THR A 68 7.90 -1.28 6.56
C THR A 68 9.18 -1.28 7.39
N GLN A 69 10.34 -1.18 6.73
CA GLN A 69 11.66 -1.15 7.38
C GLN A 69 12.34 0.23 7.37
N ASN A 70 11.72 1.25 6.77
CA ASN A 70 12.25 2.61 6.71
C ASN A 70 11.21 3.60 7.29
N ASN A 71 11.67 4.76 7.76
CA ASN A 71 10.84 5.72 8.49
C ASN A 71 9.95 6.58 7.57
N ALA A 72 10.18 6.57 6.26
CA ALA A 72 9.42 7.39 5.30
C ALA A 72 8.23 6.64 4.65
N GLY A 73 7.29 7.41 4.08
CA GLY A 73 6.34 6.92 3.09
C GLY A 73 6.94 6.97 1.67
N TYR A 74 6.21 6.43 0.69
CA TYR A 74 6.55 6.59 -0.74
C TYR A 74 5.44 7.28 -1.53
N ARG A 75 4.17 6.97 -1.23
CA ARG A 75 3.04 7.46 -2.01
C ARG A 75 1.77 7.59 -1.18
N CYS A 76 0.99 8.63 -1.48
CA CYS A 76 -0.40 8.78 -1.11
C CYS A 76 -1.16 9.31 -2.34
N GLY A 77 -2.04 8.53 -2.95
CA GLY A 77 -2.66 8.88 -4.22
C GLY A 77 -1.63 9.24 -5.30
N SER A 78 -1.87 10.31 -6.04
CA SER A 78 -1.01 10.72 -7.15
C SER A 78 0.31 11.36 -6.75
N ALA A 79 0.54 11.77 -5.49
CA ALA A 79 1.84 12.32 -5.13
C ALA A 79 2.81 11.25 -4.62
N ILE A 80 4.03 11.40 -5.10
CA ILE A 80 5.20 10.69 -4.61
C ILE A 80 5.79 11.49 -3.46
N ILE A 81 5.97 10.82 -2.32
CA ILE A 81 6.44 11.38 -1.07
C ILE A 81 7.80 10.74 -0.78
N SER A 82 8.82 11.56 -0.56
CA SER A 82 10.18 11.11 -0.23
C SER A 82 10.71 11.78 1.05
N ASN A 83 9.81 12.24 1.92
CA ASN A 83 10.10 12.91 3.19
C ASN A 83 9.22 12.34 4.31
N THR A 84 9.44 12.82 5.53
CA THR A 84 8.74 12.38 6.75
C THR A 84 7.69 13.39 7.24
N ASN A 85 7.23 14.30 6.39
CA ASN A 85 6.29 15.38 6.78
C ASN A 85 4.83 14.95 6.72
N TYR A 86 4.55 13.68 6.42
CA TYR A 86 3.20 13.15 6.25
C TYR A 86 2.93 12.08 7.32
N GLU A 87 1.72 12.11 7.85
CA GLU A 87 1.23 11.12 8.79
C GLU A 87 0.50 9.98 8.07
N LYS A 88 0.62 8.76 8.63
CA LYS A 88 -0.14 7.58 8.23
C LYS A 88 -1.05 7.21 9.39
N VAL A 89 -2.34 7.13 9.13
CA VAL A 89 -3.34 6.80 10.15
C VAL A 89 -3.94 5.43 9.84
N ILE A 90 -3.91 4.54 10.84
CA ILE A 90 -4.48 3.20 10.75
C ILE A 90 -5.55 3.09 11.82
N TYR A 91 -6.79 2.83 11.39
CA TYR A 91 -7.90 2.54 12.27
C TYR A 91 -8.18 1.04 12.25
N HIS A 92 -8.42 0.45 13.42
CA HIS A 92 -8.92 -0.91 13.52
C HIS A 92 -10.02 -0.96 14.58
N SER A 93 -11.06 -1.77 14.33
CA SER A 93 -12.00 -2.15 15.38
C SER A 93 -11.39 -3.27 16.23
N ASN A 94 -11.91 -3.43 17.45
CA ASN A 94 -11.67 -4.62 18.27
C ASN A 94 -12.57 -5.77 17.83
#